data_AF-A0A957YIN6-F1
#
_entry.id   AF-A0A957YIN6-F1
#
_cell.length_a   1.000
_cell.length_b   1.000
_cell.length_c   1.000
_cell.angle_alpha   90.00
_cell.angle_beta   90.00
_cell.angle_gamma   90.00
#
_symmetry.space_group_name_H-M   'P 1'
#
loop_
_entity.id
_entity.type
_entity.pdbx_description
1 polymer ?
#
loop_
_entity_poly.entity_id
_entity_poly.type
_entity_poly.pdbx_seq_one_letter_code
_entity_poly.pdbx_strand_id
1 'polypeptide(L)'
;MKESIPAANIHYRPPAIALSDTWYNILWREKATCGDDEWAAQLDKLIGSAPVSWGLSLQDRPPAAEVEQAIRQAVALFEPATRNTWADPLTRLEQQQHTPDPVERHIADLGHPGWAKRFVARHALVAWGGEAVPRLRDISTKRGAELQTVAQWLLASIEHDTSARLSAKSKWLLCLRCLVYCGPHWDERAGHMPYVHYGCRTCGQSRDFLQWTGHIVTVLDETMTDFVIGDAETLRGNWLQHRNLFDCDWVEILQAKEEDVERFAVQIGNDTDSRRQSRYRQMRCFIGPNYTPSKNTRRILERTFDRLEIAPEPAGS
;
A
#
# COMPACT_ATOMS: atom_id res chain seq x y z
N MET A 1 29.91 3.62 9.37
CA MET A 1 29.54 3.15 8.02
C MET A 1 28.03 3.20 7.92
N LYS A 2 27.47 4.02 7.02
CA LYS A 2 26.03 3.97 6.71
C LYS A 2 25.83 2.82 5.74
N GLU A 3 25.62 1.61 6.24
CA GLU A 3 25.00 0.60 5.38
C GLU A 3 23.55 1.03 5.18
N SER A 4 23.30 1.65 4.03
CA SER A 4 21.94 1.90 3.57
C SER A 4 21.24 0.55 3.55
N ILE A 5 20.15 0.40 4.32
CA ILE A 5 19.25 -0.76 4.21
C ILE A 5 18.96 -0.90 2.71
N PRO A 6 19.36 -2.02 2.06
CA PRO A 6 19.17 -2.17 0.64
C PRO A 6 17.68 -2.02 0.37
N ALA A 7 17.32 -1.04 -0.47
CA ALA A 7 15.96 -0.90 -0.96
C ALA A 7 15.62 -2.20 -1.69
N ALA A 8 14.92 -3.10 -1.01
CA ALA A 8 14.38 -4.29 -1.61
C ALA A 8 13.26 -3.84 -2.56
N ASN A 9 13.64 -3.48 -3.80
CA ASN A 9 12.69 -3.30 -4.88
C ASN A 9 12.06 -4.66 -5.14
N ILE A 10 10.88 -4.87 -4.55
CA ILE A 10 10.04 -6.02 -4.87
C ILE A 10 9.54 -5.78 -6.29
N HIS A 11 10.30 -6.25 -7.29
CA HIS A 11 9.83 -6.34 -8.65
C HIS A 11 8.66 -7.32 -8.68
N TYR A 12 7.45 -6.77 -8.70
CA TYR A 12 6.23 -7.54 -8.81
C TYR A 12 6.23 -8.29 -10.13
N ARG A 13 6.18 -9.63 -10.05
CA ARG A 13 5.96 -10.51 -11.19
C ARG A 13 4.53 -11.04 -11.05
N PRO A 14 3.59 -10.65 -11.92
CA PRO A 14 2.21 -11.13 -11.82
C PRO A 14 2.17 -12.66 -11.91
N PRO A 15 1.20 -13.33 -11.25
CA PRO A 15 1.10 -14.78 -11.25
C PRO A 15 0.93 -15.34 -12.67
N ALA A 16 1.48 -16.54 -12.90
CA ALA A 16 1.43 -17.23 -14.19
C ALA A 16 0.00 -17.72 -14.47
N ILE A 17 -0.74 -16.99 -15.31
CA ILE A 17 -2.05 -17.40 -15.82
C ILE A 17 -1.82 -18.49 -16.88
N ALA A 18 -2.56 -19.60 -16.83
CA ALA A 18 -2.55 -20.66 -17.85
C ALA A 18 -2.98 -20.09 -19.21
N LEU A 19 -2.02 -19.95 -20.13
CA LEU A 19 -2.16 -19.28 -21.43
C LEU A 19 -2.67 -20.26 -22.50
N SER A 20 -3.88 -20.01 -23.00
CA SER A 20 -4.17 -20.15 -24.45
C SER A 20 -5.45 -19.46 -24.91
N ASP A 21 -6.34 -19.02 -24.01
CA ASP A 21 -7.55 -18.23 -24.35
C ASP A 21 -7.63 -16.87 -23.62
N THR A 22 -6.54 -16.34 -23.06
CA THR A 22 -6.65 -15.45 -21.90
C THR A 22 -6.63 -13.94 -22.19
N TRP A 23 -5.67 -13.40 -22.95
CA TRP A 23 -5.60 -11.94 -23.15
C TRP A 23 -6.71 -11.41 -24.05
N TYR A 24 -7.03 -12.12 -25.13
CA TYR A 24 -8.04 -11.71 -26.10
C TYR A 24 -9.41 -11.53 -25.42
N ASN A 25 -9.76 -12.47 -24.54
CA ASN A 25 -11.01 -12.45 -23.78
C ASN A 25 -11.07 -11.32 -22.76
N ILE A 26 -9.95 -11.05 -22.09
CA ILE A 26 -9.82 -9.91 -21.18
C ILE A 26 -10.10 -8.61 -21.94
N LEU A 27 -9.43 -8.41 -23.09
CA LEU A 27 -9.61 -7.18 -23.87
C LEU A 27 -11.01 -7.05 -24.47
N TRP A 28 -11.64 -8.16 -24.87
CA TRP A 28 -13.04 -8.15 -25.31
C TRP A 28 -14.02 -7.77 -24.21
N ARG A 29 -13.86 -8.37 -23.02
CA ARG A 29 -14.69 -8.03 -21.85
C ARG A 29 -14.50 -6.57 -21.45
N GLU A 30 -13.26 -6.09 -21.43
CA GLU A 30 -12.94 -4.69 -21.17
C GLU A 30 -13.62 -3.79 -22.20
N LYS A 31 -13.45 -4.06 -23.50
CA LYS A 31 -14.11 -3.31 -24.57
C LYS A 31 -15.63 -3.24 -24.37
N ALA A 32 -16.27 -4.37 -24.06
CA ALA A 32 -17.71 -4.46 -23.92
C ALA A 32 -18.28 -3.75 -22.67
N THR A 33 -17.45 -3.51 -21.64
CA THR A 33 -17.91 -3.03 -20.32
C THR A 33 -17.32 -1.69 -19.89
N CYS A 34 -16.34 -1.15 -20.64
CA CYS A 34 -15.61 0.04 -20.23
C CYS A 34 -16.42 1.35 -20.24
N GLY A 35 -17.46 1.45 -21.07
CA GLY A 35 -18.28 2.65 -21.24
C GLY A 35 -17.56 3.86 -21.84
N ASP A 36 -16.40 3.65 -22.47
CA ASP A 36 -15.54 4.70 -23.04
C ASP A 36 -15.32 4.41 -24.54
N ASP A 37 -16.04 5.13 -25.41
CA ASP A 37 -16.07 4.85 -26.85
C ASP A 37 -14.70 4.99 -27.53
N GLU A 38 -13.92 6.00 -27.13
CA GLU A 38 -12.59 6.25 -27.71
C GLU A 38 -11.61 5.14 -27.30
N TRP A 39 -11.71 4.68 -26.04
CA TRP A 39 -10.97 3.52 -25.53
C TRP A 39 -11.38 2.23 -26.23
N ALA A 40 -12.68 1.97 -26.35
CA ALA A 40 -13.22 0.81 -27.05
C ALA A 40 -12.75 0.77 -28.52
N ALA A 41 -12.69 1.92 -29.18
CA ALA A 41 -12.16 2.06 -30.54
C ALA A 41 -10.65 1.74 -30.63
N GLN A 42 -9.85 2.03 -29.59
CA GLN A 42 -8.45 1.59 -29.58
C GLN A 42 -8.30 0.10 -29.36
N LEU A 43 -9.14 -0.48 -28.49
CA LEU A 43 -9.17 -1.93 -28.30
C LEU A 43 -9.60 -2.64 -29.59
N ASP A 44 -10.53 -2.08 -30.36
CA ASP A 44 -10.92 -2.61 -31.67
C ASP A 44 -9.76 -2.70 -32.65
N LYS A 45 -8.89 -1.69 -32.69
CA LYS A 45 -7.68 -1.74 -33.52
C LYS A 45 -6.71 -2.84 -33.08
N LEU A 46 -6.78 -3.25 -31.81
CA LEU A 46 -5.91 -4.25 -31.22
C LEU A 46 -6.48 -5.67 -31.36
N ILE A 47 -7.79 -5.86 -31.24
CA ILE A 47 -8.42 -7.20 -31.18
C ILE A 47 -9.29 -7.53 -32.40
N GLY A 48 -9.54 -6.56 -33.29
CA GLY A 48 -10.39 -6.72 -34.46
C GLY A 48 -11.88 -6.88 -34.12
N SER A 49 -12.65 -7.42 -35.06
CA SER A 49 -14.09 -7.68 -34.89
C SER A 49 -14.36 -8.91 -34.03
N ALA A 50 -15.51 -8.93 -33.35
CA ALA A 50 -15.89 -10.01 -32.44
C ALA A 50 -16.03 -11.35 -33.19
N PRO A 51 -15.51 -12.46 -32.65
CA PRO A 51 -15.89 -13.77 -33.13
C PRO A 51 -17.39 -13.99 -32.87
N VAL A 52 -18.13 -14.30 -33.95
CA VAL A 52 -19.62 -14.35 -34.02
C VAL A 52 -20.27 -15.35 -33.03
N SER A 53 -19.49 -16.22 -32.38
CA SER A 53 -19.99 -17.35 -31.58
C SER A 53 -19.80 -17.23 -30.06
N TRP A 54 -19.32 -16.10 -29.55
CA TRP A 54 -18.97 -15.99 -28.14
C TRP A 54 -20.17 -15.54 -27.31
N GLY A 55 -20.89 -16.51 -26.75
CA GLY A 55 -21.89 -16.33 -25.69
C GLY A 55 -21.24 -15.92 -24.37
N LEU A 56 -20.45 -14.85 -24.39
CA LEU A 56 -19.77 -14.33 -23.20
C LEU A 56 -20.83 -13.86 -22.22
N SER A 57 -20.82 -14.49 -21.05
CA SER A 57 -21.38 -13.89 -19.85
C SER A 57 -20.63 -12.59 -19.61
N LEU A 58 -21.23 -11.45 -20.00
CA LEU A 58 -20.70 -10.08 -19.85
C LEU A 58 -20.68 -9.63 -18.37
N GLN A 59 -20.55 -10.55 -17.42
CA GLN A 59 -21.00 -10.28 -16.07
C GLN A 59 -20.06 -9.38 -15.27
N ASP A 60 -18.78 -9.27 -15.62
CA ASP A 60 -17.86 -8.35 -14.93
C ASP A 60 -16.78 -7.76 -15.85
N ARG A 61 -16.48 -6.48 -15.65
CA ARG A 61 -15.31 -5.79 -16.23
C ARG A 61 -14.02 -6.34 -15.60
N PRO A 62 -12.99 -6.75 -16.39
CA PRO A 62 -11.76 -7.29 -15.82
C PRO A 62 -11.00 -6.28 -14.94
N PRO A 63 -10.22 -6.74 -13.94
CA PRO A 63 -9.34 -5.87 -13.17
C PRO A 63 -8.31 -5.16 -14.05
N ALA A 64 -7.96 -3.92 -13.70
CA ALA A 64 -7.01 -3.13 -14.49
C ALA A 64 -5.65 -3.83 -14.72
N ALA A 65 -5.12 -4.55 -13.72
CA ALA A 65 -3.86 -5.28 -13.86
C ALA A 65 -3.93 -6.37 -14.95
N GLU A 66 -5.06 -7.08 -15.06
CA GLU A 66 -5.29 -8.08 -16.10
C GLU A 66 -5.38 -7.42 -17.48
N VAL A 67 -6.08 -6.28 -17.58
CA VAL A 67 -6.19 -5.49 -18.81
C VAL A 67 -4.80 -5.03 -19.27
N GLU A 68 -3.97 -4.52 -18.35
CA GLU A 68 -2.60 -4.08 -18.68
C GLU A 68 -1.76 -5.23 -19.25
N GLN A 69 -1.77 -6.37 -18.56
CA GLN A 69 -1.03 -7.56 -18.98
C GLN A 69 -1.50 -8.04 -20.36
N ALA A 70 -2.82 -8.05 -20.58
CA ALA A 70 -3.41 -8.44 -21.85
C ALA A 70 -3.03 -7.49 -22.99
N ILE A 71 -2.98 -6.18 -22.76
CA ILE A 71 -2.49 -5.19 -23.73
C ILE A 71 -1.02 -5.44 -24.06
N ARG A 72 -0.17 -5.65 -23.04
CA ARG A 72 1.26 -5.91 -23.26
C ARG A 72 1.49 -7.17 -24.09
N GLN A 73 0.75 -8.24 -23.81
CA GLN A 73 0.79 -9.48 -24.60
C GLN A 73 0.33 -9.26 -26.04
N ALA A 74 -0.79 -8.56 -26.22
CA ALA A 74 -1.30 -8.21 -27.55
C ALA A 74 -0.25 -7.40 -28.34
N VAL A 75 0.23 -6.29 -27.79
CA VAL A 75 1.21 -5.40 -28.42
C VAL A 75 2.47 -6.15 -28.86
N ALA A 76 2.95 -7.12 -28.08
CA ALA A 76 4.10 -7.93 -28.45
C ALA A 76 3.88 -8.79 -29.72
N LEU A 77 2.62 -9.14 -30.04
CA LEU A 77 2.25 -10.01 -31.17
C LEU A 77 1.88 -9.26 -32.45
N PHE A 78 1.52 -7.97 -32.39
CA PHE A 78 1.03 -7.20 -33.56
C PHE A 78 2.14 -6.48 -34.35
N GLU A 79 1.75 -5.92 -35.51
CA GLU A 79 2.61 -5.15 -36.42
C GLU A 79 3.12 -3.82 -35.81
N PRO A 80 4.22 -3.24 -36.34
CA PRO A 80 4.82 -2.02 -35.80
C PRO A 80 3.87 -0.82 -35.67
N ALA A 81 2.92 -0.65 -36.60
CA ALA A 81 1.96 0.47 -36.56
C ALA A 81 1.07 0.41 -35.31
N THR A 82 0.55 -0.78 -34.97
CA THR A 82 -0.23 -1.01 -33.75
C THR A 82 0.64 -0.83 -32.51
N ARG A 83 1.89 -1.33 -32.53
CA ARG A 83 2.83 -1.13 -31.41
C ARG A 83 3.06 0.34 -31.10
N ASN A 84 3.27 1.16 -32.11
CA ASN A 84 3.55 2.59 -31.94
C ASN A 84 2.40 3.34 -31.25
N THR A 85 1.15 2.91 -31.46
CA THR A 85 -0.03 3.52 -30.81
C THR A 85 -0.04 3.29 -29.30
N TRP A 86 0.46 2.14 -28.84
CA TRP A 86 0.44 1.72 -27.44
C TRP A 86 1.77 1.92 -26.70
N ALA A 87 2.87 2.07 -27.43
CA ALA A 87 4.20 2.21 -26.85
C ALA A 87 4.30 3.42 -25.91
N ASP A 88 3.84 4.60 -26.34
CA ASP A 88 3.91 5.82 -25.52
C ASP A 88 3.02 5.73 -24.26
N PRO A 89 1.73 5.34 -24.33
CA PRO A 89 0.91 5.15 -23.12
C PRO A 89 1.48 4.13 -22.14
N LEU A 90 1.98 2.98 -22.60
CA LEU A 90 2.58 1.97 -21.73
C LEU A 90 3.88 2.45 -21.08
N THR A 91 4.72 3.18 -21.84
CA THR A 91 5.95 3.78 -21.30
C THR A 91 5.62 4.83 -20.23
N ARG A 92 4.62 5.68 -20.47
CA ARG A 92 4.17 6.66 -19.47
C ARG A 92 3.59 6.00 -18.23
N LEU A 93 2.84 4.91 -18.40
CA LEU A 93 2.33 4.15 -17.27
C LEU A 93 3.46 3.61 -16.39
N GLU A 94 4.48 3.00 -16.99
CA GLU A 94 5.67 2.53 -16.24
C GLU A 94 6.36 3.68 -15.49
N GLN A 95 6.56 4.82 -16.15
CA GLN A 95 7.14 6.01 -15.50
C GLN A 95 6.33 6.49 -14.30
N GLN A 96 4.99 6.49 -14.42
CA GLN A 96 4.06 6.93 -13.38
C GLN A 96 3.89 5.92 -12.23
N GLN A 97 4.12 4.63 -12.49
CA GLN A 97 4.17 3.61 -11.44
C GLN A 97 5.41 3.79 -10.54
N HIS A 98 6.49 4.36 -11.06
CA HIS A 98 7.75 4.59 -10.34
C HIS A 98 7.95 6.03 -9.84
N THR A 99 7.28 7.01 -10.44
CA THR A 99 7.41 8.42 -10.09
C THR A 99 6.12 8.89 -9.42
N PRO A 100 6.13 9.22 -8.12
CA PRO A 100 4.91 9.58 -7.41
C PRO A 100 4.37 10.95 -7.84
N ASP A 101 3.47 10.98 -8.81
CA ASP A 101 2.61 12.14 -9.12
C ASP A 101 1.39 12.18 -8.19
N PRO A 102 1.00 13.33 -7.61
CA PRO A 102 -0.15 13.39 -6.69
C PRO A 102 -1.41 12.68 -7.22
N VAL A 103 -2.09 11.89 -6.38
CA VAL A 103 -3.33 11.17 -6.73
C VAL A 103 -4.33 12.08 -7.43
N GLU A 104 -4.46 13.32 -6.97
CA GLU A 104 -5.34 14.34 -7.53
C GLU A 104 -5.14 14.58 -9.03
N ARG A 105 -3.90 14.50 -9.51
CA ARG A 105 -3.58 14.65 -10.94
C ARG A 105 -4.21 13.52 -11.75
N HIS A 106 -4.02 12.27 -11.32
CA HIS A 106 -4.61 11.12 -12.00
C HIS A 106 -6.14 11.13 -11.93
N ILE A 107 -6.71 11.57 -10.80
CA ILE A 107 -8.16 11.75 -10.67
C ILE A 107 -8.69 12.77 -11.70
N ALA A 108 -8.01 13.89 -11.91
CA ALA A 108 -8.38 14.86 -12.94
C ALA A 108 -8.26 14.26 -14.36
N ASP A 109 -7.21 13.46 -14.59
CA ASP A 109 -6.97 12.82 -15.88
C ASP A 109 -8.00 11.71 -16.23
N LEU A 110 -8.79 11.22 -15.27
CA LEU A 110 -9.91 10.30 -15.55
C LEU A 110 -10.98 10.93 -16.46
N GLY A 111 -11.19 12.25 -16.36
CA GLY A 111 -12.12 13.01 -17.20
C GLY A 111 -11.46 13.66 -18.42
N HIS A 112 -10.19 13.36 -18.69
CA HIS A 112 -9.47 13.98 -19.80
C HIS A 112 -10.03 13.53 -21.15
N PRO A 113 -10.11 14.40 -22.18
CA PRO A 113 -10.72 14.03 -23.48
C PRO A 113 -9.94 12.99 -24.28
N GLY A 114 -8.64 12.83 -24.06
CA GLY A 114 -7.82 11.82 -24.76
C GLY A 114 -7.68 10.49 -24.00
N TRP A 115 -8.02 9.37 -24.68
CA TRP A 115 -8.01 8.01 -24.13
C TRP A 115 -6.68 7.61 -23.45
N ALA A 116 -5.54 8.01 -24.03
CA ALA A 116 -4.23 7.61 -23.54
C ALA A 116 -3.97 8.12 -22.12
N LYS A 117 -4.42 9.35 -21.80
CA LYS A 117 -4.30 9.89 -20.44
C LYS A 117 -5.24 9.19 -19.48
N ARG A 118 -6.49 8.92 -19.90
CA ARG A 118 -7.46 8.17 -19.08
C ARG A 118 -6.93 6.76 -18.76
N PHE A 119 -6.34 6.08 -19.75
CA PHE A 119 -5.69 4.78 -19.60
C PHE A 119 -4.56 4.85 -18.56
N VAL A 120 -3.59 5.75 -18.73
CA VAL A 120 -2.47 5.91 -17.79
C VAL A 120 -2.99 6.22 -16.38
N ALA A 121 -3.95 7.13 -16.25
CA ALA A 121 -4.54 7.50 -14.96
C ALA A 121 -5.23 6.32 -14.25
N ARG A 122 -6.06 5.56 -14.96
CA ARG A 122 -6.76 4.38 -14.42
C ARG A 122 -5.78 3.36 -13.85
N HIS A 123 -4.77 3.00 -14.64
CA HIS A 123 -3.80 1.98 -14.26
C HIS A 123 -2.82 2.48 -13.19
N ALA A 124 -2.43 3.76 -13.23
CA ALA A 124 -1.62 4.37 -12.17
C ALA A 124 -2.38 4.35 -10.83
N LEU A 125 -3.65 4.77 -10.78
CA LEU A 125 -4.44 4.75 -9.56
C LEU A 125 -4.57 3.34 -8.94
N VAL A 126 -4.66 2.30 -9.77
CA VAL A 126 -4.67 0.91 -9.26
C VAL A 126 -3.31 0.53 -8.68
N ALA A 127 -2.22 0.85 -9.37
CA ALA A 127 -0.86 0.60 -8.86
C ALA A 127 -0.53 1.35 -7.57
N TRP A 128 -1.16 2.51 -7.35
CA TRP A 128 -1.08 3.27 -6.10
C TRP A 128 -1.82 2.61 -4.94
N GLY A 129 -2.82 1.78 -5.23
CA GLY A 129 -3.56 1.01 -4.25
C GLY A 129 -4.28 1.89 -3.22
N GLY A 130 -4.05 1.65 -1.94
CA GLY A 130 -4.76 2.31 -0.84
C GLY A 130 -4.58 3.84 -0.78
N GLU A 131 -3.52 4.41 -1.37
CA GLU A 131 -3.36 5.86 -1.49
C GLU A 131 -4.45 6.51 -2.36
N ALA A 132 -4.97 5.78 -3.36
CA ALA A 132 -6.02 6.29 -4.26
C ALA A 132 -7.44 6.13 -3.68
N VAL A 133 -7.61 5.22 -2.71
CA VAL A 133 -8.93 4.79 -2.22
C VAL A 133 -9.78 5.95 -1.66
N PRO A 134 -9.28 6.86 -0.80
CA PRO A 134 -10.11 7.94 -0.25
C PRO A 134 -10.75 8.81 -1.33
N ARG A 135 -9.97 9.22 -2.35
CA ARG A 135 -10.47 10.06 -3.45
C ARG A 135 -11.44 9.31 -4.35
N LEU A 136 -11.16 8.05 -4.66
CA LEU A 136 -12.06 7.23 -5.47
C LEU A 136 -13.38 6.95 -4.74
N ARG A 137 -13.35 6.79 -3.41
CA ARG A 137 -14.54 6.67 -2.58
C ARG A 137 -15.39 7.93 -2.65
N ASP A 138 -14.79 9.11 -2.51
CA ASP A 138 -15.48 10.39 -2.64
C ASP A 138 -16.16 10.55 -4.01
N ILE A 139 -15.55 10.05 -5.09
CA ILE A 139 -16.14 10.09 -6.44
C ILE A 139 -17.28 9.07 -6.56
N SER A 140 -17.09 7.86 -6.02
CA SER A 140 -18.07 6.77 -6.11
C SER A 140 -19.40 7.09 -5.42
N THR A 141 -19.41 8.05 -4.48
CA THR A 141 -20.61 8.50 -3.74
C THR A 141 -21.26 9.76 -4.33
N LYS A 142 -20.58 10.49 -5.21
CA LYS A 142 -21.11 11.72 -5.85
C LYS A 142 -22.05 11.37 -7.00
N ARG A 143 -23.03 12.26 -7.26
CA ARG A 143 -23.96 12.13 -8.40
C ARG A 143 -23.25 12.47 -9.71
N GLY A 144 -22.98 11.45 -10.53
CA GLY A 144 -22.44 11.58 -11.89
C GLY A 144 -22.14 10.20 -12.47
N ALA A 145 -22.95 9.73 -13.42
CA ALA A 145 -23.02 8.31 -13.79
C ALA A 145 -21.68 7.72 -14.30
N GLU A 146 -20.93 8.48 -15.11
CA GLU A 146 -19.73 7.94 -15.78
C GLU A 146 -18.53 7.79 -14.83
N LEU A 147 -18.08 8.89 -14.20
CA LEU A 147 -16.95 8.85 -13.27
C LEU A 147 -17.25 7.99 -12.03
N GLN A 148 -18.50 7.92 -11.60
CA GLN A 148 -18.93 7.01 -10.53
C GLN A 148 -18.66 5.55 -10.90
N THR A 149 -19.06 5.13 -12.11
CA THR A 149 -18.85 3.76 -12.60
C THR A 149 -17.36 3.43 -12.72
N VAL A 150 -16.57 4.36 -13.26
CA VAL A 150 -15.11 4.22 -13.35
C VAL A 150 -14.48 4.10 -11.97
N ALA A 151 -14.88 4.93 -11.01
CA ALA A 151 -14.34 4.89 -9.65
C ALA A 151 -14.68 3.58 -8.93
N GLN A 152 -15.90 3.06 -9.08
CA GLN A 152 -16.30 1.77 -8.51
C GLN A 152 -15.46 0.61 -9.07
N TRP A 153 -15.23 0.61 -10.39
CA TRP A 153 -14.36 -0.37 -11.04
C TRP A 153 -12.90 -0.25 -10.59
N LEU A 154 -12.38 0.97 -10.43
CA LEU A 154 -11.03 1.21 -9.93
C LEU A 154 -10.86 0.71 -8.50
N LEU A 155 -11.85 0.95 -7.62
CA LEU A 155 -11.82 0.42 -6.25
C LEU A 155 -11.83 -1.11 -6.20
N ALA A 156 -12.63 -1.77 -7.06
CA ALA A 156 -12.62 -3.23 -7.19
C ALA A 156 -11.28 -3.74 -7.75
N SER A 157 -10.68 -3.02 -8.70
CA SER A 157 -9.36 -3.34 -9.24
C SER A 157 -8.25 -3.20 -8.19
N ILE A 158 -8.33 -2.19 -7.32
CA ILE A 158 -7.41 -2.01 -6.18
C ILE A 158 -7.55 -3.15 -5.17
N GLU A 159 -8.77 -3.56 -4.82
CA GLU A 159 -9.01 -4.73 -3.97
C GLU A 159 -8.36 -5.97 -4.57
N HIS A 160 -8.59 -6.25 -5.85
CA HIS A 160 -8.01 -7.40 -6.54
C HIS A 160 -6.48 -7.36 -6.55
N ASP A 161 -5.89 -6.24 -6.98
CA ASP A 161 -4.44 -6.06 -7.09
C ASP A 161 -3.75 -6.16 -5.72
N THR A 162 -4.23 -5.40 -4.73
CA THR A 162 -3.61 -5.38 -3.39
C THR A 162 -3.80 -6.71 -2.67
N SER A 163 -4.93 -7.40 -2.86
CA SER A 163 -5.13 -8.74 -2.31
C SER A 163 -4.15 -9.74 -2.93
N ALA A 164 -3.98 -9.75 -4.25
CA ALA A 164 -3.05 -10.64 -4.93
C ALA A 164 -1.59 -10.40 -4.49
N ARG A 165 -1.19 -9.13 -4.35
CA ARG A 165 0.18 -8.72 -3.98
C ARG A 165 0.49 -8.93 -2.50
N LEU A 166 -0.42 -8.57 -1.61
CA LEU A 166 -0.09 -8.27 -0.22
C LEU A 166 -0.74 -9.23 0.78
N SER A 167 -1.92 -9.80 0.49
CA SER A 167 -2.73 -10.51 1.49
C SER A 167 -1.97 -11.64 2.20
N ALA A 168 -1.35 -12.54 1.42
CA ALA A 168 -0.62 -13.70 1.92
C ALA A 168 0.61 -13.35 2.77
N LYS A 169 1.18 -12.16 2.57
CA LYS A 169 2.39 -11.70 3.26
C LYS A 169 2.12 -10.57 4.26
N SER A 170 0.89 -10.10 4.39
CA SER A 170 0.53 -8.88 5.13
C SER A 170 1.13 -8.81 6.54
N LYS A 171 1.18 -9.94 7.25
CA LYS A 171 1.80 -10.05 8.58
C LYS A 171 3.32 -9.82 8.66
N TRP A 172 4.01 -9.76 7.52
CA TRP A 172 5.47 -9.54 7.43
C TRP A 172 5.81 -8.31 6.59
N LEU A 173 4.82 -7.58 6.08
CA LEU A 173 5.05 -6.42 5.24
C LEU A 173 5.00 -5.17 6.11
N LEU A 174 6.17 -4.59 6.41
CA LEU A 174 6.31 -3.41 7.24
C LEU A 174 6.35 -2.15 6.39
N CYS A 175 5.46 -1.19 6.65
CA CYS A 175 5.45 0.08 5.95
C CYS A 175 6.70 0.89 6.31
N LEU A 176 7.51 1.27 5.33
CA LEU A 176 8.75 2.03 5.56
C LEU A 176 8.50 3.48 6.04
N ARG A 177 7.30 4.03 5.77
CA ARG A 177 6.92 5.38 6.20
C ARG A 177 6.45 5.43 7.65
N CYS A 178 5.86 4.35 8.15
CA CYS A 178 5.16 4.35 9.44
C CYS A 178 5.62 3.28 10.42
N LEU A 179 6.44 2.31 10.00
CA LEU A 179 6.79 1.11 10.77
C LEU A 179 5.56 0.34 11.30
N VAL A 180 4.47 0.34 10.54
CA VAL A 180 3.26 -0.41 10.85
C VAL A 180 3.06 -1.50 9.82
N TYR A 181 2.67 -2.69 10.27
CA TYR A 181 2.44 -3.82 9.38
C TYR A 181 1.25 -3.57 8.45
N CYS A 182 1.33 -4.12 7.25
CA CYS A 182 0.23 -4.19 6.30
C CYS A 182 -0.97 -4.91 6.92
N GLY A 183 -2.17 -4.44 6.60
CA GLY A 183 -3.40 -5.06 7.05
C GLY A 183 -4.55 -4.82 6.07
N PRO A 184 -5.67 -5.55 6.27
CA PRO A 184 -6.89 -5.29 5.52
C PRO A 184 -7.54 -3.99 6.00
N HIS A 185 -8.02 -3.21 5.05
CA HIS A 185 -8.89 -2.05 5.24
C HIS A 185 -10.28 -2.42 4.73
N TRP A 186 -11.27 -2.26 5.59
CA TRP A 186 -12.67 -2.57 5.29
C TRP A 186 -13.40 -1.27 4.99
N ASP A 187 -13.90 -1.16 3.77
CA ASP A 187 -14.61 0.04 3.34
C ASP A 187 -16.04 -0.27 2.98
N GLU A 188 -16.95 0.31 3.75
CA GLU A 188 -18.38 0.24 3.50
C GLU A 188 -18.74 1.07 2.26
N ARG A 189 -19.55 0.49 1.39
CA ARG A 189 -20.21 1.18 0.27
C ARG A 189 -21.69 1.24 0.57
N ALA A 190 -22.31 2.41 0.40
CA ALA A 190 -23.76 2.54 0.53
C ALA A 190 -24.45 1.61 -0.49
N GLY A 191 -25.16 0.59 -0.01
CA GLY A 191 -25.92 -0.33 -0.85
C GLY A 191 -25.11 -1.42 -1.57
N HIS A 192 -23.83 -1.62 -1.25
CA HIS A 192 -23.00 -2.68 -1.86
C HIS A 192 -22.22 -3.46 -0.81
N MET A 193 -21.75 -4.66 -1.17
CA MET A 193 -20.84 -5.45 -0.34
C MET A 193 -19.59 -4.62 0.00
N PRO A 194 -19.08 -4.70 1.24
CA PRO A 194 -17.82 -4.07 1.59
C PRO A 194 -16.71 -4.65 0.71
N TYR A 195 -15.79 -3.81 0.28
CA TYR A 195 -14.58 -4.26 -0.42
C TYR A 195 -13.40 -4.22 0.55
N VAL A 196 -12.46 -5.14 0.34
CA VAL A 196 -11.27 -5.25 1.17
C VAL A 196 -10.05 -4.92 0.33
N HIS A 197 -9.28 -3.92 0.75
CA HIS A 197 -7.97 -3.68 0.16
C HIS A 197 -6.88 -3.80 1.21
N TYR A 198 -5.66 -4.09 0.78
CA TYR A 198 -4.52 -4.25 1.69
C TYR A 198 -3.58 -3.06 1.60
N GLY A 199 -3.19 -2.53 2.76
CA GLY A 199 -2.28 -1.38 2.85
C GLY A 199 -1.75 -1.19 4.28
N CYS A 200 -0.88 -0.21 4.48
CA CYS A 200 -0.42 0.19 5.82
C CYS A 200 -1.63 0.54 6.69
N ARG A 201 -1.74 0.00 7.91
CA ARG A 201 -2.89 0.30 8.79
C ARG A 201 -2.97 1.78 9.20
N THR A 202 -1.86 2.51 9.14
CA THR A 202 -1.81 3.93 9.52
C THR A 202 -1.99 4.87 8.33
N CYS A 203 -1.17 4.76 7.28
CA CYS A 203 -1.19 5.70 6.16
C CYS A 203 -1.89 5.19 4.90
N GLY A 204 -2.41 3.96 4.90
CA GLY A 204 -3.14 3.39 3.78
C GLY A 204 -2.30 2.96 2.57
N GLN A 205 -1.03 3.37 2.46
CA GLN A 205 -0.20 3.06 1.28
C GLN A 205 -0.04 1.55 1.04
N SER A 206 0.01 1.15 -0.23
CA SER A 206 0.03 -0.26 -0.67
C SER A 206 1.26 -0.65 -1.50
N ARG A 207 2.29 0.20 -1.56
CA ARG A 207 3.43 0.07 -2.49
C ARG A 207 4.76 -0.24 -1.81
N ASP A 208 5.11 0.55 -0.81
CA ASP A 208 6.44 0.59 -0.20
C ASP A 208 6.47 -0.23 1.10
N PHE A 209 6.76 -1.52 0.98
CA PHE A 209 6.88 -2.41 2.13
C PHE A 209 8.24 -3.09 2.19
N LEU A 210 8.78 -3.16 3.39
CA LEU A 210 9.88 -4.04 3.74
C LEU A 210 9.33 -5.39 4.20
N GLN A 211 9.80 -6.48 3.61
CA GLN A 211 9.52 -7.81 4.15
C GLN A 211 10.39 -8.01 5.39
N TRP A 212 9.77 -7.96 6.57
CA TRP A 212 10.45 -8.00 7.87
C TRP A 212 9.90 -9.13 8.74
N THR A 213 10.79 -10.02 9.16
CA THR A 213 10.50 -11.16 10.06
C THR A 213 11.21 -11.07 11.40
N GLY A 214 12.14 -10.11 11.55
CA GLY A 214 12.82 -9.84 12.81
C GLY A 214 11.95 -9.04 13.77
N HIS A 215 12.60 -8.46 14.76
CA HIS A 215 11.96 -7.67 15.79
C HIS A 215 11.90 -6.19 15.46
N ILE A 216 10.85 -5.52 15.93
CA ILE A 216 10.75 -4.06 15.84
C ILE A 216 10.79 -3.49 17.25
N VAL A 217 11.72 -2.57 17.48
CA VAL A 217 11.97 -1.97 18.79
C VAL A 217 11.67 -0.50 18.73
N THR A 218 10.81 -0.03 19.62
CA THR A 218 10.66 1.40 19.82
C THR A 218 11.75 1.91 20.76
N VAL A 219 12.58 2.82 20.28
CA VAL A 219 13.67 3.41 21.06
C VAL A 219 13.32 4.86 21.39
N LEU A 220 13.54 5.26 22.64
CA LEU A 220 13.51 6.64 23.10
C LEU A 220 14.96 7.03 23.47
N ASP A 221 15.66 7.62 22.50
CA ASP A 221 17.07 7.99 22.61
C ASP A 221 17.35 9.28 21.83
N GLU A 222 17.69 10.37 22.52
CA GLU A 222 18.03 11.68 21.93
C GLU A 222 19.32 11.62 21.11
N THR A 223 20.18 10.63 21.34
CA THR A 223 21.45 10.46 20.60
C THR A 223 21.27 9.76 19.27
N MET A 224 20.17 9.01 19.10
CA MET A 224 19.85 8.34 17.84
C MET A 224 19.24 9.34 16.85
N THR A 225 20.04 9.82 15.91
CA THR A 225 19.60 10.85 14.95
C THR A 225 18.73 10.31 13.83
N ASP A 226 18.95 9.07 13.41
CA ASP A 226 18.16 8.45 12.34
C ASP A 226 16.80 7.97 12.87
N PHE A 227 15.77 8.04 12.03
CA PHE A 227 14.45 7.53 12.39
C PHE A 227 14.48 6.01 12.59
N VAL A 228 15.19 5.29 11.73
CA VAL A 228 15.31 3.83 11.79
C VAL A 228 16.75 3.43 11.60
N ILE A 229 17.24 2.55 12.46
CA ILE A 229 18.47 1.80 12.27
C ILE A 229 18.14 0.32 12.44
N GLY A 230 18.90 -0.56 11.81
CA GLY A 230 18.71 -1.98 12.07
C GLY A 230 19.78 -2.85 11.43
N ASP A 231 19.72 -4.11 11.82
CA ASP A 231 20.54 -5.20 11.34
C ASP A 231 19.64 -6.30 10.75
N ALA A 232 20.11 -7.55 10.72
CA ALA A 232 19.35 -8.68 10.18
C ALA A 232 18.20 -9.15 11.10
N GLU A 233 18.27 -8.85 12.40
CA GLU A 233 17.35 -9.38 13.42
C GLU A 233 16.47 -8.29 14.02
N THR A 234 16.93 -7.05 14.05
CA THR A 234 16.26 -5.96 14.77
C THR A 234 16.18 -4.68 13.94
N LEU A 235 14.98 -4.10 13.86
CA LEU A 235 14.74 -2.73 13.42
C LEU A 235 14.41 -1.87 14.64
N ARG A 236 15.28 -0.92 14.94
CA ARG A 236 15.08 0.09 15.98
C ARG A 236 14.50 1.34 15.34
N GLY A 237 13.28 1.71 15.73
CA GLY A 237 12.65 2.97 15.36
C GLY A 237 12.76 3.98 16.51
N ASN A 238 13.35 5.15 16.27
CA ASN A 238 13.40 6.21 17.27
C ASN A 238 12.08 6.99 17.29
N TRP A 239 11.29 6.80 18.35
CA TRP A 239 10.02 7.53 18.49
C TRP A 239 10.23 9.04 18.60
N LEU A 240 11.36 9.52 19.13
CA LEU A 240 11.63 10.96 19.28
C LEU A 240 11.75 11.69 17.93
N GLN A 241 12.17 10.98 16.87
CA GLN A 241 12.29 11.55 15.52
C GLN A 241 10.95 11.51 14.75
N HIS A 242 10.11 10.50 15.02
CA HIS A 242 8.88 10.27 14.27
C HIS A 242 7.61 10.82 14.93
N ARG A 243 7.58 10.82 16.27
CA ARG A 243 6.48 11.31 17.13
C ARG A 243 5.10 10.68 16.89
N ASN A 244 5.03 9.57 16.15
CA ASN A 244 3.85 8.71 16.04
C ASN A 244 4.16 7.29 16.49
N LEU A 245 3.14 6.62 17.02
CA LEU A 245 3.21 5.21 17.40
C LEU A 245 3.30 4.31 16.17
N PHE A 246 3.98 3.18 16.34
CA PHE A 246 4.13 2.16 15.31
C PHE A 246 4.12 0.75 15.91
N ASP A 247 4.12 -0.28 15.06
CA ASP A 247 4.09 -1.65 15.54
C ASP A 247 5.47 -2.01 16.12
N CYS A 248 5.53 -2.49 17.36
CA CYS A 248 6.76 -2.90 18.00
C CYS A 248 6.55 -4.13 18.90
N ASP A 249 7.65 -4.80 19.22
CA ASP A 249 7.71 -5.98 20.07
C ASP A 249 8.14 -5.64 21.50
N TRP A 250 8.98 -4.60 21.66
CA TRP A 250 9.34 -4.01 22.94
C TRP A 250 9.75 -2.54 22.81
N VAL A 251 9.90 -1.90 23.96
CA VAL A 251 10.33 -0.51 24.10
C VAL A 251 11.67 -0.45 24.84
N GLU A 252 12.56 0.44 24.40
CA GLU A 252 13.81 0.77 25.08
C GLU A 252 13.86 2.28 25.36
N ILE A 253 14.05 2.65 26.63
CA ILE A 253 14.19 4.04 27.07
C ILE A 253 15.64 4.23 27.50
N LEU A 254 16.46 4.83 26.64
CA LEU A 254 17.92 4.88 26.83
C LEU A 254 18.38 6.26 27.31
N GLN A 255 18.16 7.29 26.51
CA GLN A 255 18.48 8.69 26.82
C GLN A 255 17.33 9.57 26.35
N ALA A 256 16.32 9.77 27.18
CA ALA A 256 15.17 10.60 26.83
C ALA A 256 14.80 11.54 27.98
N LYS A 257 14.22 12.68 27.66
CA LYS A 257 13.65 13.57 28.67
C LYS A 257 12.41 12.93 29.29
N GLU A 258 12.18 13.22 30.55
CA GLU A 258 11.01 12.74 31.28
C GLU A 258 9.70 13.12 30.57
N GLU A 259 9.61 14.36 30.10
CA GLU A 259 8.47 14.88 29.33
C GLU A 259 8.19 14.08 28.05
N ASP A 260 9.23 13.60 27.37
CA ASP A 260 9.10 12.80 26.16
C ASP A 260 8.60 11.40 26.46
N VAL A 261 9.10 10.78 27.53
CA VAL A 261 8.65 9.47 28.00
C VAL A 261 7.19 9.51 28.45
N GLU A 262 6.80 10.55 29.20
CA GLU A 262 5.41 10.74 29.61
C GLU A 262 4.50 10.97 28.40
N ARG A 263 4.92 11.79 27.43
CA ARG A 263 4.16 12.02 26.19
C ARG A 263 3.98 10.73 25.39
N PHE A 264 5.03 9.93 25.26
CA PHE A 264 4.96 8.62 24.61
C PHE A 264 3.97 7.69 25.31
N ALA A 265 4.04 7.58 26.64
CA ALA A 265 3.13 6.74 27.41
C ALA A 265 1.67 7.21 27.32
N VAL A 266 1.44 8.53 27.30
CA VAL A 266 0.11 9.11 27.06
C VAL A 266 -0.41 8.79 25.66
N GLN A 267 0.45 8.86 24.62
CA GLN A 267 0.05 8.43 23.27
C GLN A 267 -0.36 6.95 23.27
N ILE A 268 0.41 6.06 23.90
CA ILE A 268 0.06 4.64 24.02
C ILE A 268 -1.29 4.45 24.72
N GLY A 269 -1.53 5.17 25.81
CA GLY A 269 -2.81 5.12 26.52
C GLY A 269 -4.01 5.60 25.70
N ASN A 270 -3.77 6.42 24.68
CA ASN A 270 -4.77 6.96 23.76
C ASN A 270 -4.72 6.32 22.36
N ASP A 271 -3.93 5.27 22.15
CA ASP A 271 -3.85 4.60 20.86
C ASP A 271 -5.21 4.01 20.50
N THR A 272 -5.63 4.09 19.24
CA THR A 272 -6.91 3.56 18.75
C THR A 272 -6.76 2.26 17.97
N ASP A 273 -5.53 1.82 17.68
CA ASP A 273 -5.28 0.53 17.01
C ASP A 273 -5.46 -0.62 18.00
N SER A 274 -6.58 -1.33 17.87
CA SER A 274 -6.94 -2.46 18.71
C SER A 274 -5.90 -3.59 18.72
N ARG A 275 -5.13 -3.76 17.62
CA ARG A 275 -4.06 -4.76 17.57
C ARG A 275 -2.91 -4.40 18.51
N ARG A 276 -2.50 -3.13 18.53
CA ARG A 276 -1.43 -2.65 19.42
C ARG A 276 -1.89 -2.59 20.87
N GLN A 277 -3.10 -2.06 21.12
CA GLN A 277 -3.68 -1.97 22.46
C GLN A 277 -3.62 -3.31 23.22
N SER A 278 -3.98 -4.41 22.57
CA SER A 278 -3.98 -5.75 23.18
C SER A 278 -2.59 -6.23 23.61
N ARG A 279 -1.52 -5.70 23.01
CA ARG A 279 -0.13 -6.11 23.23
C ARG A 279 0.59 -5.29 24.28
N TYR A 280 0.21 -4.03 24.51
CA TYR A 280 1.01 -3.11 25.34
C TYR A 280 1.30 -3.63 26.75
N ARG A 281 0.32 -4.22 27.44
CA ARG A 281 0.53 -4.79 28.77
C ARG A 281 1.38 -6.07 28.80
N GLN A 282 1.63 -6.67 27.63
CA GLN A 282 2.46 -7.87 27.49
C GLN A 282 3.86 -7.51 26.97
N MET A 283 4.05 -6.26 26.57
CA MET A 283 5.26 -5.75 25.95
C MET A 283 6.30 -5.43 27.02
N ARG A 284 7.54 -5.86 26.79
CA ARG A 284 8.65 -5.51 27.70
C ARG A 284 9.03 -4.04 27.48
N CYS A 285 9.32 -3.35 28.58
CA CYS A 285 9.90 -2.01 28.53
C CYS A 285 11.24 -2.03 29.28
N PHE A 286 12.31 -1.81 28.53
CA PHE A 286 13.67 -1.76 29.06
C PHE A 286 14.09 -0.33 29.36
N ILE A 287 14.64 -0.13 30.54
CA ILE A 287 15.20 1.14 31.01
C ILE A 287 16.71 1.06 30.94
N GLY A 288 17.33 1.95 30.19
CA GLY A 288 18.78 2.08 30.11
C GLY A 288 19.38 2.35 31.50
N PRO A 289 20.60 1.85 31.80
CA PRO A 289 21.21 1.96 33.13
C PRO A 289 21.44 3.42 33.57
N ASN A 290 21.56 4.33 32.61
CA ASN A 290 21.77 5.76 32.85
C ASN A 290 20.46 6.58 32.92
N TYR A 291 19.31 5.96 32.66
CA TYR A 291 18.01 6.63 32.75
C TYR A 291 17.34 6.29 34.08
N THR A 292 17.18 7.30 34.94
CA THR A 292 16.46 7.15 36.21
C THR A 292 15.11 7.86 36.11
N PRO A 293 14.00 7.14 35.81
CA PRO A 293 12.69 7.77 35.74
C PRO A 293 12.28 8.32 37.10
N SER A 294 11.54 9.43 37.11
CA SER A 294 10.89 9.87 38.35
C SER A 294 9.88 8.83 38.83
N LYS A 295 9.45 8.98 40.09
CA LYS A 295 8.39 8.13 40.65
C LYS A 295 7.09 8.21 39.85
N ASN A 296 6.79 9.36 39.24
CA ASN A 296 5.58 9.53 38.44
C ASN A 296 5.69 8.78 37.12
N THR A 297 6.75 9.04 36.36
CA THR A 297 7.01 8.38 35.08
C THR A 297 7.10 6.87 35.23
N ARG A 298 7.75 6.38 36.29
CA ARG A 298 7.81 4.94 36.58
C ARG A 298 6.41 4.33 36.76
N ARG A 299 5.53 4.98 37.54
CA ARG A 299 4.14 4.51 37.73
C ARG A 299 3.35 4.48 36.43
N ILE A 300 3.55 5.49 35.58
CA ILE A 300 2.91 5.56 34.26
C ILE A 300 3.39 4.38 33.39
N LEU A 301 4.70 4.14 33.34
CA LEU A 301 5.29 3.05 32.56
C LEU A 301 4.84 1.66 33.07
N GLU A 302 4.84 1.44 34.39
CA GLU A 302 4.33 0.19 35.01
C GLU A 302 2.86 -0.05 34.67
N ARG A 303 2.02 1.00 34.68
CA ARG A 303 0.62 0.90 34.28
C ARG A 303 0.44 0.57 32.80
N THR A 304 1.34 1.06 31.95
CA THR A 304 1.28 0.88 30.49
C THR A 304 1.78 -0.50 30.05
N PHE A 305 2.92 -0.95 30.59
CA PHE A 305 3.65 -2.14 30.12
C PHE A 305 3.63 -3.34 31.07
N ASP A 306 3.13 -3.20 32.31
CA ASP A 306 3.13 -4.20 33.40
C ASP A 306 4.53 -4.60 33.92
N ARG A 307 5.53 -4.73 33.04
CA ARG A 307 6.90 -5.15 33.37
C ARG A 307 7.93 -4.15 32.89
N LEU A 308 8.65 -3.55 33.84
CA LEU A 308 9.83 -2.74 33.59
C LEU A 308 11.09 -3.54 33.94
N GLU A 309 12.04 -3.56 33.01
CA GLU A 309 13.31 -4.27 33.16
C GLU A 309 14.47 -3.30 32.94
N ILE A 310 15.63 -3.58 33.51
CA ILE A 310 16.85 -2.83 33.20
C ILE A 310 17.40 -3.40 31.88
N ALA A 311 17.69 -2.53 30.92
CA ALA A 311 18.29 -2.93 29.65
C ALA A 311 19.64 -3.62 29.91
N PRO A 312 19.94 -4.75 29.24
CA PRO A 312 21.28 -5.31 29.30
C PRO A 312 22.28 -4.28 28.76
N GLU A 313 23.47 -4.20 29.35
CA GLU A 313 24.54 -3.39 28.77
C GLU A 313 24.77 -3.85 27.32
N PRO A 314 24.85 -2.92 26.35
CA PRO A 314 25.12 -3.30 24.97
C PRO A 314 26.43 -4.09 24.96
N ALA A 315 26.38 -5.33 24.46
CA ALA A 315 27.58 -6.13 24.27
C ALA A 315 28.53 -5.31 23.38
N GLY A 316 29.66 -4.89 23.94
CA GLY A 316 30.50 -3.80 23.44
C GLY A 316 30.58 -3.72 21.91
N SER A 317 30.03 -2.63 21.38
CA SER A 317 30.09 -2.18 19.98
C SER A 317 31.47 -1.66 19.60
#